data_AF-A0A660NAW9-F1
#
_entry.id   AF-A0A660NAW9-F1
#
_cell.length_a   1.000
_cell.length_b   1.000
_cell.length_c   1.000
_cell.angle_alpha   90.00
_cell.angle_beta   90.00
_cell.angle_gamma   90.00
#
_symmetry.space_group_name_H-M   'P 1'
#
loop_
_entity.id
_entity.type
_entity.pdbx_description
1 polymer ?
#
loop_
_entity_poly.entity_id
_entity_poly.type
_entity_poly.pdbx_seq_one_letter_code
_entity_poly.pdbx_strand_id
1 'polypeptide(L)' 'GLIQIVQQAGGSVAGIGIAIEKGFQQGGRMIRNMGYQLESLAIIESMDADKGTVVFREQ' A
#
# COMPACT_ATOMS: atom_id res chain seq x y z
N GLY A 1 -4.96 10.78 -5.89
CA GLY A 1 -4.90 9.86 -7.05
C GLY A 1 -6.23 9.16 -7.23
N LEU A 2 -6.24 7.83 -7.28
CA LEU A 2 -7.45 7.04 -7.54
C LEU A 2 -8.59 7.29 -6.53
N ILE A 3 -8.27 7.46 -5.25
CA ILE A 3 -9.25 7.81 -4.20
C ILE A 3 -10.00 9.10 -4.57
N GLN A 4 -9.30 10.13 -5.05
CA GLN A 4 -9.92 11.41 -5.42
C GLN A 4 -10.82 11.26 -6.66
N ILE A 5 -10.46 10.38 -7.61
CA ILE A 5 -11.30 10.12 -8.78
C ILE A 5 -12.62 9.48 -8.36
N VAL A 6 -12.57 8.49 -7.46
CA VAL A 6 -13.79 7.86 -6.90
C VAL A 6 -14.64 8.91 -6.17
N GLN A 7 -14.03 9.77 -5.35
CA GLN A 7 -14.74 10.85 -4.65
C GLN A 7 -15.37 11.87 -5.62
N GLN A 8 -14.65 12.29 -6.66
CA GLN A 8 -15.16 13.21 -7.68
C GLN A 8 -16.34 12.63 -8.47
N ALA A 9 -16.37 11.30 -8.64
CA ALA A 9 -17.49 10.59 -9.24
C ALA A 9 -18.69 10.38 -8.28
N GLY A 10 -18.62 10.87 -7.04
CA GLY A 10 -19.64 10.67 -6.01
C GLY A 10 -19.65 9.26 -5.40
N GLY A 11 -18.62 8.45 -5.66
CA GLY A 11 -18.47 7.11 -5.12
C GLY A 11 -17.82 7.08 -3.73
N SER A 12 -17.85 5.91 -3.10
CA SER A 12 -17.12 5.63 -1.86
C SER A 12 -16.05 4.55 -2.09
N VAL A 13 -14.95 4.64 -1.35
CA VAL A 13 -13.87 3.64 -1.39
C VAL A 13 -14.07 2.70 -0.21
N ALA A 14 -14.44 1.44 -0.49
CA ALA A 14 -14.61 0.42 0.53
C ALA A 14 -13.27 -0.03 1.14
N GLY A 15 -12.21 -0.06 0.34
CA GLY A 15 -10.89 -0.47 0.74
C GLY A 15 -9.92 -0.47 -0.43
N ILE A 16 -8.65 -0.75 -0.15
CA ILE A 16 -7.56 -0.76 -1.13
C ILE A 16 -6.80 -2.08 -0.99
N GLY A 17 -6.82 -2.88 -2.05
CA GLY A 17 -6.05 -4.11 -2.15
C GLY A 17 -4.74 -3.88 -2.91
N ILE A 18 -3.63 -4.30 -2.34
CA ILE A 18 -2.30 -4.18 -2.92
C ILE A 18 -1.69 -5.58 -3.10
N ALA A 19 -1.25 -5.92 -4.30
CA ALA A 19 -0.57 -7.20 -4.52
C ALA A 19 0.79 -7.24 -3.81
N ILE A 20 1.61 -6.19 -3.95
CA ILE A 20 2.92 -6.07 -3.33
C ILE A 20 3.09 -4.66 -2.75
N GLU A 21 3.10 -4.54 -1.42
CA GLU A 21 3.33 -3.28 -0.72
C GLU A 21 4.82 -3.12 -0.38
N LYS A 22 5.41 -1.96 -0.70
CA LYS A 22 6.70 -1.57 -0.14
C LYS A 22 6.49 -0.98 1.25
N GLY A 23 6.51 -1.84 2.27
CA GLY A 23 6.18 -1.49 3.66
C GLY A 23 7.13 -0.47 4.30
N PHE A 24 8.36 -0.36 3.79
CA PHE A 24 9.34 0.66 4.18
C PHE A 24 9.07 2.05 3.59
N GLN A 25 8.10 2.20 2.67
CA GLN A 25 7.70 3.49 2.13
C GLN A 25 6.44 4.04 2.83
N GLN A 26 6.30 5.35 2.86
CA GLN A 26 5.22 6.05 3.58
C GLN A 26 3.81 5.88 2.96
N GLY A 27 3.68 5.38 1.72
CA GLY A 27 2.41 5.34 0.98
C GLY A 27 1.30 4.59 1.72
N GLY A 28 1.58 3.37 2.17
CA GLY A 28 0.62 2.55 2.91
C GLY A 28 0.23 3.15 4.25
N ARG A 29 1.14 3.86 4.93
CA ARG A 29 0.84 4.59 6.17
C ARG A 29 -0.10 5.75 5.93
N MET A 30 0.14 6.54 4.88
CA MET A 30 -0.72 7.67 4.54
C MET A 30 -2.15 7.21 4.25
N ILE A 31 -2.33 6.12 3.50
CA ILE A 31 -3.65 5.58 3.19
C ILE A 31 -4.38 5.11 4.46
N ARG A 32 -3.70 4.37 5.35
CA ARG A 32 -4.27 3.92 6.63
C ARG A 32 -4.64 5.12 7.53
N ASN A 33 -3.82 6.15 7.57
CA ASN A 33 -4.09 7.39 8.34
C ASN A 33 -5.29 8.18 7.80
N MET A 34 -5.60 8.05 6.51
CA MET A 34 -6.83 8.62 5.93
C MET A 34 -8.09 7.82 6.29
N GLY A 35 -7.96 6.72 7.06
CA GLY A 35 -9.07 5.88 7.52
C GLY A 35 -9.50 4.79 6.54
N TYR A 36 -8.74 4.54 5.46
CA TYR A 36 -9.05 3.47 4.52
C TYR A 36 -8.50 2.14 4.99
N GLN A 37 -9.29 1.08 4.84
CA GLN A 37 -8.81 -0.29 4.95
C GLN A 37 -7.82 -0.58 3.82
N LEU A 38 -6.60 -0.96 4.16
CA LEU A 38 -5.56 -1.33 3.20
C LEU A 38 -5.06 -2.73 3.50
N GLU A 39 -5.25 -3.62 2.54
CA GLU A 39 -4.86 -5.03 2.60
C GLU A 39 -3.79 -5.30 1.55
N SER A 40 -2.72 -5.98 1.97
CA SER A 40 -1.56 -6.26 1.12
C SER A 40 -1.25 -7.74 1.11
N LEU A 41 -1.19 -8.37 -0.06
CA LEU A 41 -0.93 -9.81 -0.18
C LEU A 41 0.52 -10.17 0.19
N ALA A 42 1.46 -9.33 -0.24
CA ALA A 42 2.87 -9.42 0.15
C ALA A 42 3.38 -8.04 0.57
N ILE A 43 4.12 -7.99 1.67
CA ILE A 43 4.73 -6.75 2.16
C ILE A 43 6.24 -6.92 2.11
N ILE A 44 6.92 -6.05 1.37
CA ILE A 44 8.38 -5.94 1.34
C ILE A 44 8.80 -5.07 2.53
N GLU A 45 9.57 -5.64 3.45
CA GLU A 45 10.16 -4.95 4.60
C GLU A 45 11.41 -4.17 4.19
N SER A 46 12.23 -4.72 3.29
CA SER A 46 13.40 -4.03 2.74
C SER A 46 13.77 -4.54 1.36
N MET A 47 14.48 -3.71 0.59
CA MET A 47 15.09 -4.08 -0.69
C MET A 47 16.46 -3.42 -0.83
N ASP A 48 17.42 -4.17 -1.39
CA ASP A 48 18.76 -3.69 -1.68
C ASP A 48 19.02 -3.94 -3.17
N ALA A 49 19.13 -2.87 -3.95
CA ALA A 49 19.32 -2.92 -5.39
C ALA A 49 20.73 -3.39 -5.78
N ASP A 50 21.74 -3.04 -4.98
CA ASP A 50 23.12 -3.41 -5.25
C ASP A 50 23.36 -4.90 -4.98
N LYS A 51 22.68 -5.46 -3.97
CA LYS A 51 22.70 -6.91 -3.68
C LYS A 51 21.63 -7.72 -4.43
N GLY A 52 20.65 -7.06 -5.04
CA GLY A 52 19.50 -7.72 -5.68
C GLY A 52 18.62 -8.51 -4.69
N THR A 53 18.52 -8.06 -3.43
CA THR A 53 17.79 -8.79 -2.37
C THR A 53 16.48 -8.09 -2.00
N VAL A 54 15.47 -8.89 -1.68
CA VAL A 54 14.15 -8.45 -1.21
C VAL A 54 13.80 -9.27 0.03
N VAL A 55 13.47 -8.58 1.12
CA VAL A 55 13.03 -9.22 2.36
C VAL A 55 11.55 -8.93 2.54
N PHE A 56 10.75 -9.99 2.62
CA PHE A 56 9.33 -9.88 2.93
C PHE A 56 9.11 -9.85 4.44
N ARG A 57 8.09 -9.12 4.89
CA ARG A 57 7.65 -9.09 6.28
C ARG A 57 6.96 -10.42 6.61
N GLU A 58 7.29 -10.99 7.77
CA GLU A 58 6.54 -12.13 8.32
C GLU A 58 5.11 -11.69 8.67
N GLN A 59 4.12 -12.49 8.29
CA GLN A 59 2.70 -12.20 8.51
C GLN A 59 2.23 -12.64 9.90
#